data_AF-A0A7V6ECF7-F1
#
_entry.id   AF-A0A7V6ECF7-F1
#
_cell.length_a   1.000
_cell.length_b   1.000
_cell.length_c   1.000
_cell.angle_alpha   90.00
_cell.angle_beta   90.00
_cell.angle_gamma   90.00
#
_symmetry.space_group_name_H-M   'P 1'
#
loop_
_entity.id
_entity.type
_entity.pdbx_description
1 polymer ?
#
loop_
_entity_poly.entity_id
_entity_poly.type
_entity_poly.pdbx_seq_one_letter_code
_entity_poly.pdbx_strand_id
1 'polypeptide(L)' 'MITYLKGKLVEALPTNIVVDVNGVGYELLIPLSSYQKLPP' A
#
# COMPACT_ATOMS: atom_id res chain seq x y z
N MET A 1 -16.33 1.86 6.55
CA MET A 1 -15.12 2.72 6.55
C MET A 1 -13.94 1.84 6.96
N ILE A 2 -12.88 1.78 6.16
CA ILE A 2 -11.73 0.87 6.36
C ILE A 2 -10.68 1.59 7.21
N THR A 3 -10.28 1.01 8.34
CA THR A 3 -9.33 1.61 9.29
C THR A 3 -7.94 0.99 9.22
N TYR A 4 -7.84 -0.24 8.71
CA TYR A 4 -6.59 -0.98 8.61
C TYR A 4 -6.66 -1.94 7.43
N LEU A 5 -5.54 -2.09 6.73
CA LEU A 5 -5.40 -2.98 5.60
C LEU A 5 -4.08 -3.75 5.74
N LYS A 6 -4.14 -5.07 5.63
CA LYS A 6 -2.98 -5.96 5.71
C LYS A 6 -3.02 -6.92 4.54
N GLY A 7 -1.93 -6.97 3.80
CA GLY A 7 -1.79 -7.82 2.64
C GLY A 7 -0.36 -7.77 2.12
N LYS A 8 -0.18 -8.24 0.89
CA LYS A 8 1.11 -8.23 0.22
C LYS A 8 1.24 -6.94 -0.58
N LEU A 9 2.33 -6.20 -0.36
CA LEU A 9 2.68 -5.08 -1.24
C LEU A 9 3.03 -5.65 -2.63
N VAL A 10 2.29 -5.22 -3.64
CA VAL A 10 2.49 -5.65 -5.03
C VAL A 10 3.21 -4.57 -5.83
N GLU A 11 2.83 -3.32 -5.60
CA GLU A 11 3.43 -2.15 -6.22
C GLU A 11 3.63 -1.06 -5.19
N ALA A 12 4.76 -0.35 -5.30
CA ALA A 12 5.09 0.75 -4.44
C ALA A 12 5.57 1.93 -5.28
N LEU A 13 4.77 2.99 -5.33
CA LEU A 13 5.13 4.27 -5.91
C LEU A 13 5.21 5.33 -4.78
N PRO A 14 5.95 6.43 -4.98
CA PRO A 14 6.12 7.47 -3.96
C PRO A 14 4.81 8.09 -3.45
N THR A 15 3.76 8.07 -4.29
CA THR A 15 2.46 8.70 -4.03
C THR A 15 1.34 7.70 -3.76
N ASN A 16 1.48 6.47 -4.25
CA ASN A 16 0.45 5.45 -4.19
C ASN A 16 1.08 4.05 -4.09
N ILE A 17 0.39 3.15 -3.42
CA ILE A 17 0.82 1.75 -3.28
C ILE A 17 -0.34 0.84 -3.62
N VAL A 18 -0.03 -0.36 -4.09
CA VAL A 18 -1.02 -1.40 -4.33
C VAL A 18 -0.75 -2.56 -3.38
N VAL A 19 -1.76 -2.91 -2.59
CA VAL A 19 -1.71 -4.03 -1.66
C VAL A 19 -2.71 -5.09 -2.11
N ASP A 20 -2.21 -6.30 -2.39
CA ASP A 20 -3.06 -7.48 -2.62
C ASP A 20 -3.55 -8.02 -1.28
N VAL A 21 -4.87 -8.04 -1.13
CA VAL A 21 -5.57 -8.66 0.00
C VAL A 21 -6.49 -9.74 -0.56
N ASN A 22 -6.06 -10.99 -0.46
CA ASN A 22 -6.81 -12.17 -0.92
C ASN A 22 -7.27 -12.08 -2.39
N GLY A 23 -6.43 -11.54 -3.28
CA GLY A 23 -6.74 -11.40 -4.71
C GLY A 23 -7.49 -10.12 -5.08
N VAL A 24 -7.65 -9.18 -4.14
CA VAL A 24 -8.16 -7.83 -4.40
C VAL A 24 -7.02 -6.82 -4.26
N GLY A 25 -6.70 -6.11 -5.34
CA GLY A 25 -5.72 -5.02 -5.34
C GLY A 25 -6.32 -3.74 -4.79
N TYR A 26 -5.86 -3.32 -3.61
CA TYR A 26 -6.24 -2.05 -3.00
C TYR A 26 -5.19 -1.00 -3.30
N GLU A 27 -5.58 0.03 -4.05
CA GLU A 27 -4.76 1.22 -4.23
C GLU A 27 -4.92 2.15 -3.03
N LEU A 28 -3.81 2.51 -2.38
CA LEU A 28 -3.78 3.46 -1.29
C LEU A 28 -2.84 4.62 -1.63
N LEU A 29 -3.33 5.84 -1.42
CA LEU A 29 -2.51 7.03 -1.48
C LEU A 29 -1.74 7.16 -0.16
N ILE A 30 -0.42 7.19 -0.24
CA ILE A 30 0.45 7.37 0.92
C ILE A 30 1.33 8.60 0.73
N PRO A 31 1.66 9.31 1.83
CA PRO A 31 2.65 10.37 1.76
C PRO A 31 4.04 9.79 1.52
N LEU A 32 4.92 10.57 0.90
CA LEU A 32 6.33 10.23 0.63
C LEU A 32 7.11 9.78 1.89
N SER A 33 6.77 10.34 3.05
CA SER A 33 7.36 9.97 4.35
C SER A 33 7.01 8.55 4.79
N SER A 34 5.84 8.04 4.38
CA SER A 34 5.47 6.64 4.58
C SER A 34 6.16 5.76 3.54
N TYR A 35 6.25 6.20 2.28
CA TYR A 35 6.92 5.46 1.21
C TYR A 35 8.37 5.06 1.57
N GLN A 36 9.15 5.97 2.13
CA GLN A 36 10.52 5.67 2.59
C GLN A 36 10.60 4.61 3.70
N LYS A 37 9.50 4.34 4.40
CA LYS A 37 9.42 3.32 5.45
C LYS A 37 8.87 1.98 4.93
N LEU A 38 8.46 1.88 3.67
CA LEU A 38 8.03 0.61 3.12
C LEU A 38 9.27 -0.30 2.92
N PRO A 39 9.15 -1.59 3.28
CA PRO A 39 10.20 -2.56 3.03
C PRO A 39 10.40 -2.78 1.51
N PRO A 40 11.61 -3.16 1.07
CA PRO A 40 11.91 -3.47 -0.33
C PRO A 40 11.19 -4.73 -0.84
#